data_AF-A0AAU9K6A5-F1
#
_entry.id   AF-A0AAU9K6A5-F1
#
_cell.length_a   1.000
_cell.length_b   1.000
_cell.length_c   1.000
_cell.angle_alpha   90.00
_cell.angle_beta   90.00
_cell.angle_gamma   90.00
#
_symmetry.space_group_name_H-M   'P 1'
#
loop_
_entity.id
_entity.type
_entity.pdbx_description
1 polymer ?
#
loop_
_entity_poly.entity_id
_entity_poly.type
_entity_poly.pdbx_seq_one_letter_code
_entity_poly.pdbx_strand_id
1 'polypeptide(L)'
;MAKELKNISEPIPYNNLVDLNKCYKLYLNDKAKEVEDSSKANAHLKEKHNSLLKQNQNLQSQIEQQTNSLKILENELTEKINYLLRLQRSVYQLGSLQNNEEEHSENFPQSNSPKIQNNQEKIIKLIDYFKELEIQKFALQKEHEILSSKIIESEHRAIEEIKCINCHQNFTLANNHNGACAYHPGRLNFFSCRGCGKDAYMTCCNKCTECLKGCKIGRHIGSSL
;
A
#
# COMPACT_ATOMS: atom_id res chain seq x y z
N MET A 1 -10.57 -50.65 -33.89
CA MET A 1 -11.52 -50.18 -34.92
C MET A 1 -10.89 -48.99 -35.65
N ALA A 2 -10.24 -49.26 -36.78
CA ALA A 2 -9.67 -48.24 -37.66
C ALA A 2 -10.80 -47.68 -38.54
N LYS A 3 -11.08 -46.38 -38.45
CA LYS A 3 -12.01 -45.70 -39.36
C LYS A 3 -11.26 -45.34 -40.63
N GLU A 4 -11.73 -45.88 -41.75
CA GLU A 4 -11.27 -45.60 -43.11
C GLU A 4 -11.40 -44.10 -43.42
N LEU A 5 -10.27 -43.44 -43.66
CA LEU A 5 -10.22 -42.12 -44.30
C LEU A 5 -10.54 -42.31 -45.78
N LYS A 6 -11.82 -42.13 -46.14
CA LYS A 6 -12.21 -42.01 -47.55
C LYS A 6 -11.53 -40.77 -48.15
N ASN A 7 -10.63 -41.01 -49.09
CA ASN A 7 -9.99 -39.99 -49.93
C ASN A 7 -11.04 -39.22 -50.73
N ILE A 8 -11.39 -38.02 -50.27
CA ILE A 8 -12.14 -37.04 -51.04
C ILE A 8 -11.10 -36.29 -51.89
N SER A 9 -10.94 -36.74 -53.13
CA SER A 9 -10.01 -36.17 -54.13
C SER A 9 -10.76 -35.28 -55.12
N GLU A 10 -11.68 -34.46 -54.63
CA GLU A 10 -12.30 -33.44 -55.48
C GLU A 10 -11.38 -32.22 -55.58
N PRO A 11 -10.98 -31.80 -56.80
CA PRO A 11 -10.12 -30.63 -56.97
C PRO A 11 -10.85 -29.38 -56.47
N ILE A 12 -10.28 -28.74 -55.45
CA ILE A 12 -10.78 -27.47 -54.93
C ILE A 12 -10.81 -26.46 -56.09
N PRO A 13 -11.95 -25.81 -56.38
CA PRO A 13 -12.05 -24.82 -57.44
C PRO A 13 -10.98 -23.74 -57.29
N TYR A 14 -10.25 -23.42 -58.37
CA TYR A 14 -9.13 -22.47 -58.36
C TYR A 14 -9.48 -21.10 -57.75
N ASN A 15 -10.74 -20.64 -57.89
CA ASN A 15 -11.23 -19.41 -57.28
C ASN A 15 -11.18 -19.43 -55.73
N ASN A 16 -11.38 -20.59 -55.10
CA ASN A 16 -11.31 -20.74 -53.64
C ASN A 16 -9.87 -20.61 -53.12
N LEU A 17 -8.84 -20.90 -53.93
CA LEU A 17 -7.44 -20.76 -53.54
C LEU A 17 -6.99 -19.30 -53.46
N VAL A 18 -7.55 -18.44 -54.31
CA VAL A 18 -7.25 -16.99 -54.29
C VAL A 18 -7.84 -16.34 -53.04
N ASP A 19 -9.09 -16.66 -52.71
CA ASP A 19 -9.74 -16.17 -51.49
C ASP A 19 -9.07 -16.70 -50.22
N LEU A 20 -8.65 -17.97 -50.21
CA LEU A 20 -7.89 -18.55 -49.10
C LEU A 20 -6.56 -17.83 -48.89
N ASN A 21 -5.81 -17.55 -49.96
CA ASN A 21 -4.57 -16.78 -49.88
C ASN A 21 -4.79 -15.36 -49.37
N LYS A 22 -5.90 -14.70 -49.76
CA LYS A 22 -6.26 -13.37 -49.25
C LYS A 22 -6.57 -13.40 -47.76
N CYS A 23 -7.39 -14.34 -47.30
CA CYS A 23 -7.70 -14.54 -45.89
C CYS A 23 -6.43 -14.85 -45.07
N TYR A 24 -5.55 -15.70 -45.58
CA TYR A 24 -4.29 -16.03 -44.92
C TYR A 24 -3.37 -14.82 -44.79
N LYS A 25 -3.26 -13.97 -45.83
CA LYS A 25 -2.50 -12.71 -45.76
C LYS A 25 -3.06 -11.75 -44.71
N LEU A 26 -4.38 -11.60 -44.63
CA LEU A 26 -5.03 -10.76 -43.60
C LEU A 26 -4.74 -11.29 -42.19
N TYR A 27 -4.87 -12.60 -41.99
CA TYR A 27 -4.51 -13.25 -40.73
C TYR A 27 -3.06 -13.01 -40.32
N LEU A 28 -2.11 -13.14 -41.26
CA LEU A 28 -0.70 -12.88 -40.99
C LEU A 28 -0.44 -11.40 -40.63
N ASN A 29 -1.11 -10.47 -41.29
CA ASN A 29 -1.01 -9.04 -40.97
C ASN A 29 -1.58 -8.73 -39.58
N ASP A 30 -2.72 -9.32 -39.22
CA ASP A 30 -3.31 -9.17 -37.89
C ASP A 30 -2.38 -9.74 -36.81
N LYS A 31 -1.75 -10.89 -37.08
CA LYS A 31 -0.75 -11.47 -36.16
C LYS A 31 0.51 -10.65 -36.06
N ALA A 32 1.00 -10.08 -37.16
CA ALA A 32 2.14 -9.18 -37.14
C ALA A 32 1.85 -7.94 -36.28
N LYS A 33 0.64 -7.38 -36.41
CA LYS A 33 0.19 -6.24 -35.59
C LYS A 33 0.08 -6.60 -34.11
N GLU A 34 -0.48 -7.77 -33.79
CA GLU A 34 -0.58 -8.26 -32.40
C GLU A 34 0.81 -8.43 -31.75
N VAL A 35 1.79 -8.94 -32.51
CA VAL A 35 3.19 -9.05 -32.06
C VAL A 35 3.81 -7.66 -31.86
N GLU A 36 3.56 -6.70 -32.76
CA GLU A 36 4.06 -5.34 -32.62
C GLU A 36 3.48 -4.64 -31.38
N ASP A 37 2.18 -4.73 -31.16
CA ASP A 37 1.49 -4.16 -30.00
C ASP A 37 2.00 -4.79 -28.69
N SER A 38 2.18 -6.12 -28.68
CA SER A 38 2.77 -6.84 -27.54
C SER A 38 4.22 -6.42 -27.28
N SER A 39 5.01 -6.18 -28.33
CA SER A 39 6.38 -5.70 -28.23
C SER A 39 6.46 -4.29 -27.62
N LYS A 40 5.57 -3.38 -28.03
CA LYS A 40 5.43 -2.03 -27.45
C LYS A 40 5.04 -2.08 -25.97
N ALA A 41 4.06 -2.94 -25.63
CA ALA A 41 3.64 -3.11 -24.24
C ALA A 41 4.79 -3.62 -23.36
N ASN A 42 5.58 -4.59 -23.85
CA ASN A 42 6.75 -5.10 -23.14
C ASN A 42 7.85 -4.05 -22.96
N ALA A 43 8.10 -3.21 -23.97
CA ALA A 43 9.05 -2.11 -23.86
C ALA A 43 8.63 -1.13 -22.74
N HIS A 44 7.35 -0.73 -22.73
CA HIS A 44 6.80 0.16 -21.71
C HIS A 44 6.85 -0.47 -20.29
N LEU A 45 6.53 -1.77 -20.17
CA LEU A 45 6.65 -2.48 -18.88
C LEU A 45 8.10 -2.52 -18.38
N LYS A 46 9.07 -2.71 -19.28
CA LYS A 46 10.50 -2.71 -18.94
C LYS A 46 10.97 -1.34 -18.47
N GLU A 47 10.53 -0.26 -19.13
CA GLU A 47 10.82 1.11 -18.70
C GLU A 47 10.22 1.40 -17.32
N LYS A 48 8.95 1.04 -17.10
CA LYS A 48 8.28 1.19 -15.80
C LYS A 48 9.00 0.40 -14.70
N HIS A 49 9.41 -0.84 -14.99
CA HIS A 49 10.18 -1.67 -14.06
C HIS A 49 11.50 -0.99 -13.67
N ASN A 50 12.25 -0.48 -14.64
CA ASN A 50 13.51 0.21 -14.37
C ASN A 50 13.31 1.49 -13.55
N SER A 51 12.25 2.25 -13.83
CA SER A 51 11.88 3.44 -13.04
C SER A 51 11.58 3.08 -11.58
N LEU A 52 10.79 2.03 -11.35
CA LEU A 52 10.46 1.56 -10.01
C LEU A 52 11.69 1.01 -9.27
N LEU A 53 12.59 0.33 -9.98
CA LEU A 53 13.85 -0.16 -9.42
C LEU A 53 14.72 1.01 -8.91
N LYS A 54 14.84 2.08 -9.71
CA LYS A 54 15.56 3.29 -9.31
C LYS A 54 14.90 3.99 -8.11
N GLN A 55 13.57 4.06 -8.08
CA GLN A 55 12.83 4.61 -6.95
C GLN A 55 13.08 3.80 -5.66
N ASN A 56 13.07 2.46 -5.74
CA ASN A 56 13.38 1.60 -4.61
C ASN A 56 14.81 1.79 -4.10
N GLN A 57 15.80 1.91 -4.99
CA GLN A 57 17.18 2.20 -4.60
C GLN A 57 17.29 3.55 -3.86
N ASN A 58 16.60 4.59 -4.36
CA ASN A 58 16.59 5.90 -3.68
C ASN A 58 15.96 5.81 -2.29
N LEU A 59 14.83 5.10 -2.15
CA LEU A 59 14.18 4.91 -0.85
C LEU A 59 15.07 4.14 0.12
N GLN A 60 15.79 3.11 -0.34
CA GLN A 60 16.76 2.38 0.48
C GLN A 60 17.87 3.29 1.01
N SER A 61 18.44 4.16 0.15
CA SER A 61 19.44 5.13 0.59
C SER A 61 18.88 6.14 1.60
N GLN A 62 17.62 6.57 1.46
CA GLN A 62 16.98 7.46 2.43
C GLN A 62 16.76 6.77 3.78
N ILE A 63 16.33 5.52 3.78
CA ILE A 63 16.17 4.71 5.01
C ILE A 63 17.52 4.61 5.73
N GLU A 64 18.59 4.27 5.01
CA GLU A 64 19.93 4.16 5.59
C GLU A 64 20.42 5.49 6.20
N GLN A 65 20.20 6.62 5.52
CA GLN A 65 20.51 7.95 6.06
C GLN A 65 19.74 8.25 7.35
N GLN A 66 18.44 7.96 7.38
CA GLN A 66 17.61 8.17 8.57
C GLN A 66 18.00 7.24 9.72
N THR A 67 18.31 5.98 9.45
CA THR A 67 18.81 5.02 10.45
C THR A 67 20.11 5.53 11.09
N ASN A 68 21.04 6.03 10.27
CA ASN A 68 22.28 6.61 10.79
C ASN A 68 22.04 7.87 11.63
N SER A 69 21.12 8.74 11.20
CA SER A 69 20.73 9.93 11.97
C SER A 69 20.10 9.56 13.32
N LEU A 70 19.23 8.55 13.37
CA LEU A 70 18.63 8.07 14.62
C LEU A 70 19.70 7.53 15.58
N LYS A 71 20.65 6.74 15.07
CA LYS A 71 21.76 6.21 15.87
C LYS A 71 22.62 7.32 16.49
N ILE A 72 22.85 8.42 15.76
CA ILE A 72 23.56 9.59 16.31
C ILE A 72 22.75 10.21 17.45
N LEU A 73 21.46 10.45 17.26
CA LEU A 73 20.58 11.02 18.29
C LEU A 73 20.46 10.13 19.53
N GLU A 74 20.42 8.81 19.36
CA GLU A 74 20.42 7.84 20.48
C GLU A 74 21.71 7.93 21.32
N ASN A 75 22.86 8.08 20.65
CA ASN A 75 24.14 8.28 21.34
C ASN A 75 24.15 9.60 22.12
N GLU A 76 23.72 10.71 21.49
CA GLU A 76 23.63 12.01 22.16
C GLU A 76 22.69 11.99 23.37
N LEU A 77 21.54 11.31 23.25
CA LEU A 77 20.59 11.16 24.35
C LEU A 77 21.23 10.37 25.50
N THR A 78 21.96 9.30 25.19
CA THR A 78 22.67 8.48 26.17
C THR A 78 23.74 9.29 26.91
N GLU A 79 24.50 10.13 26.19
CA GLU A 79 25.48 11.05 26.80
C GLU A 79 24.81 12.06 27.75
N LYS A 80 23.68 12.66 27.34
CA LYS A 80 22.91 13.57 28.18
C LYS A 80 22.36 12.91 29.44
N ILE A 81 21.84 11.68 29.33
CA ILE A 81 21.39 10.90 30.49
C ILE A 81 22.55 10.67 31.47
N ASN A 82 23.71 10.26 30.97
CA ASN A 82 24.90 10.05 31.80
C ASN A 82 25.37 11.34 32.48
N TYR A 83 25.30 12.47 31.79
CA TYR A 83 25.61 13.78 32.36
C TYR A 83 24.64 14.16 33.49
N LEU A 84 23.33 13.99 33.28
CA LEU A 84 22.31 14.27 34.30
C LEU A 84 22.49 13.39 35.55
N LEU A 85 22.81 12.10 35.37
CA LEU A 85 23.11 11.19 36.48
C LEU A 85 24.33 11.64 37.29
N ARG A 86 25.36 12.21 36.64
CA ARG A 86 26.53 12.78 37.34
C ARG A 86 26.15 14.02 38.14
N LEU A 87 25.35 14.93 37.55
CA LEU A 87 24.85 16.11 38.25
C LEU A 87 24.01 15.73 39.46
N GLN A 88 23.10 14.75 39.33
CA GLN A 88 22.27 14.27 40.43
C GLN A 88 23.11 13.76 41.61
N ARG A 89 24.18 12.99 41.33
CA ARG A 89 25.11 12.53 42.38
C ARG A 89 25.83 13.69 43.06
N SER A 90 26.27 14.69 42.31
CA SER A 90 26.95 15.88 42.86
C SER A 90 26.02 16.69 43.78
N VAL A 91 24.75 16.87 43.38
CA VAL A 91 23.74 17.54 44.21
C VAL A 91 23.50 16.77 45.51
N TYR A 92 23.40 15.44 45.44
CA TYR A 92 23.22 14.59 46.63
C TYR A 92 24.40 14.72 47.62
N GLN A 93 25.63 14.76 47.11
CA GLN A 93 26.84 14.97 47.93
C GLN A 93 26.83 16.32 48.64
N LEU A 94 26.42 17.40 47.97
CA LEU A 94 26.32 18.73 48.58
C LEU A 94 25.26 18.77 49.70
N GLY A 95 24.12 18.10 49.50
CA GLY A 95 23.08 17.99 50.53
C GLY A 95 23.54 17.25 51.79
N SER A 96 24.41 16.24 51.64
CA SER A 96 24.94 15.48 52.79
C SER A 96 25.94 16.25 53.66
N LEU A 97 26.58 17.31 53.12
CA LEU A 97 27.50 18.16 53.88
C LEU A 97 26.76 19.19 54.75
N GLN A 98 25.55 19.62 54.35
CA GLN A 98 24.76 20.59 55.13
C GLN A 98 24.13 19.99 56.40
N ASN A 99 23.91 18.67 56.44
CA ASN A 99 23.30 18.01 57.60
C ASN A 99 24.27 17.74 58.76
N ASN A 100 25.56 18.07 58.63
CA ASN A 100 26.57 17.89 59.69
C ASN A 100 26.97 19.21 60.38
N GLU A 101 26.36 20.35 60.04
CA GLU A 101 26.66 21.66 60.66
C GLU A 101 25.51 22.20 61.56
N GLU A 102 24.42 21.45 61.76
CA GLU A 102 23.24 21.90 62.53
C GLU A 102 23.24 21.54 64.04
N GLU A 103 24.40 21.53 64.73
CA GLU A 103 24.40 21.52 66.21
C GLU A 103 24.87 22.82 66.87
N HIS A 104 25.35 23.82 66.14
CA HIS A 104 25.60 25.15 66.73
C HIS A 104 25.49 26.29 65.72
N SER A 105 24.35 26.98 65.68
CA SER A 105 24.28 28.44 65.46
C SER A 105 22.81 28.92 65.47
N GLU A 106 22.39 29.49 66.60
CA GLU A 106 21.28 30.45 66.61
C GLU A 106 21.75 31.73 65.90
N ASN A 107 20.92 32.21 64.96
CA ASN A 107 21.06 33.45 64.16
C ASN A 107 21.94 33.35 62.91
N PHE A 108 21.40 32.75 61.84
CA PHE A 108 21.84 33.04 60.48
C PHE A 108 20.92 34.07 59.80
N PRO A 109 21.46 35.17 59.23
CA PRO A 109 20.68 36.13 58.48
C PRO A 109 20.20 35.52 57.16
N GLN A 110 18.94 35.78 56.81
CA GLN A 110 18.35 35.51 55.50
C GLN A 110 19.16 36.20 54.39
N SER A 111 20.21 35.53 53.93
CA SER A 111 21.01 35.95 52.78
C SER A 111 20.26 35.53 51.50
N ASN A 112 19.32 36.38 51.08
CA ASN A 112 18.73 36.37 49.75
C ASN A 112 19.80 36.80 48.73
N SER A 113 20.77 35.94 48.41
CA SER A 113 21.74 36.25 47.37
C SER A 113 21.08 36.08 45.98
N PRO A 114 21.20 37.06 45.06
CA PRO A 114 20.51 37.05 43.77
C PRO A 114 20.92 35.89 42.84
N LYS A 115 22.04 35.20 43.13
CA LYS A 115 22.47 33.99 42.40
C LYS A 115 21.59 32.78 42.70
N ILE A 116 21.06 32.65 43.92
CA ILE A 116 20.21 31.52 44.32
C ILE A 116 18.83 31.63 43.64
N GLN A 117 18.25 32.83 43.60
CA GLN A 117 16.99 33.09 42.89
C GLN A 117 17.10 32.81 41.38
N ASN A 118 18.20 33.22 40.73
CA ASN A 118 18.41 32.98 39.30
C ASN A 118 18.53 31.47 38.97
N ASN A 119 19.18 30.69 39.83
CA ASN A 119 19.27 29.24 39.65
C ASN A 119 17.91 28.54 39.88
N GLN A 120 17.12 29.01 40.84
CA GLN A 120 15.75 28.51 41.06
C GLN A 120 14.85 28.74 39.85
N GLU A 121 14.90 29.94 39.24
CA GLU A 121 14.13 30.22 38.01
C GLU A 121 14.55 29.33 36.84
N LYS A 122 15.84 29.04 36.69
CA LYS A 122 16.32 28.12 35.64
C LYS A 122 15.82 26.70 35.86
N ILE A 123 15.79 26.23 37.11
CA ILE A 123 15.28 24.90 37.46
C ILE A 123 13.78 24.81 37.16
N ILE A 124 13.00 25.84 37.53
CA ILE A 124 11.56 25.88 37.24
C ILE A 124 11.30 25.80 35.73
N LYS A 125 12.01 26.61 34.93
CA LYS A 125 11.91 26.56 33.46
C LYS A 125 12.26 25.19 32.88
N LEU A 126 13.26 24.52 33.46
CA LEU A 126 13.65 23.17 33.04
C LEU A 126 12.56 22.13 33.35
N ILE A 127 11.95 22.23 34.53
CA ILE A 127 10.82 21.37 34.95
C ILE A 127 9.64 21.56 34.02
N ASP A 128 9.29 22.81 33.69
CA ASP A 128 8.17 23.11 32.80
C ASP A 128 8.44 22.60 31.37
N TYR A 129 9.68 22.73 30.88
CA TYR A 129 10.09 22.14 29.62
C TYR A 129 9.98 20.61 29.61
N PHE A 130 10.39 19.93 30.70
CA PHE A 130 10.24 18.48 30.81
C PHE A 130 8.78 18.03 30.83
N LYS A 131 7.89 18.78 31.50
CA LYS A 131 6.44 18.52 31.46
C LYS A 131 5.89 18.66 30.04
N GLU A 132 6.32 19.68 29.31
CA GLU A 132 5.90 19.88 27.92
C GLU A 132 6.38 18.74 27.02
N LEU A 133 7.63 18.30 27.17
CA LEU A 133 8.16 17.13 26.47
C LEU A 133 7.40 15.85 26.80
N GLU A 134 6.99 15.66 28.05
CA GLU A 134 6.22 14.49 28.47
C GLU A 134 4.81 14.49 27.84
N ILE A 135 4.16 15.66 27.78
CA ILE A 135 2.88 15.84 27.07
C ILE A 135 3.05 15.53 25.57
N GLN A 136 4.10 16.05 24.93
CA GLN A 136 4.37 15.81 23.50
C GLN A 136 4.63 14.32 23.23
N LYS A 137 5.42 13.66 24.07
CA LYS A 137 5.67 12.22 23.98
C LYS A 137 4.38 11.43 24.07
N PHE A 138 3.51 11.75 25.03
CA PHE A 138 2.21 11.09 25.18
C PHE A 138 1.32 11.30 23.96
N ALA A 139 1.27 12.52 23.41
CA ALA A 139 0.51 12.82 22.20
C ALA A 139 1.00 12.01 20.99
N LEU A 140 2.32 11.95 20.77
CA LEU A 140 2.93 11.17 19.70
C LEU A 140 2.66 9.66 19.85
N GLN A 141 2.72 9.13 21.08
CA GLN A 141 2.38 7.73 21.34
C GLN A 141 0.92 7.42 20.97
N LYS A 142 -0.01 8.32 21.33
CA LYS A 142 -1.43 8.17 20.97
C LYS A 142 -1.66 8.25 19.47
N GLU A 143 -0.97 9.15 18.77
CA GLU A 143 -1.05 9.24 17.31
C GLU A 143 -0.52 7.98 16.64
N HIS A 144 0.62 7.45 17.11
CA HIS A 144 1.18 6.19 16.62
C HIS A 144 0.23 5.01 16.82
N GLU A 145 -0.41 4.90 17.99
CA GLU A 145 -1.44 3.88 18.25
C GLU A 145 -2.60 3.97 17.24
N ILE A 146 -3.14 5.18 17.02
CA ILE A 146 -4.23 5.41 16.07
C ILE A 146 -3.82 5.05 14.64
N LEU A 147 -2.63 5.47 14.19
CA LEU A 147 -2.14 5.17 12.85
C LEU A 147 -1.90 3.67 12.66
N SER A 148 -1.31 3.00 13.65
CA SER A 148 -1.10 1.56 13.62
C SER A 148 -2.43 0.80 13.52
N SER A 149 -3.45 1.20 14.28
CA SER A 149 -4.79 0.60 14.18
C SER A 149 -5.42 0.81 12.80
N LYS A 150 -5.30 2.02 12.22
CA LYS A 150 -5.80 2.31 10.87
C LYS A 150 -5.11 1.48 9.79
N ILE A 151 -3.80 1.25 9.91
CA ILE A 151 -3.06 0.40 8.98
C ILE A 151 -3.62 -1.03 9.03
N ILE A 152 -3.75 -1.60 10.23
CA ILE A 152 -4.30 -2.95 10.43
C ILE A 152 -5.73 -3.06 9.87
N GLU A 153 -6.59 -2.08 10.14
CA GLU A 153 -7.95 -2.04 9.58
C GLU A 153 -7.93 -1.98 8.05
N SER A 154 -7.03 -1.20 7.45
CA SER A 154 -6.91 -1.08 6.00
C SER A 154 -6.43 -2.38 5.34
N GLU A 155 -5.50 -3.09 5.99
CA GLU A 155 -5.00 -4.39 5.53
C GLU A 155 -6.10 -5.44 5.61
N HIS A 156 -6.87 -5.47 6.70
CA HIS A 156 -8.03 -6.35 6.83
C HIS A 156 -9.08 -6.09 5.73
N ARG A 157 -9.43 -4.83 5.47
CA ARG A 157 -10.38 -4.47 4.39
C ARG A 157 -9.85 -4.83 3.00
N ALA A 158 -8.54 -4.82 2.79
CA ALA A 158 -7.95 -5.18 1.50
C ALA A 158 -8.16 -6.67 1.14
N ILE A 159 -8.26 -7.53 2.17
CA ILE A 159 -8.37 -8.99 2.05
C ILE A 159 -9.83 -9.46 2.15
N GLU A 160 -10.74 -8.63 2.67
CA GLU A 160 -12.16 -8.96 2.79
C GLU A 160 -12.79 -9.31 1.41
N GLU A 161 -13.44 -10.47 1.35
CA GLU A 161 -14.17 -10.91 0.16
C GLU A 161 -15.55 -10.26 0.10
N ILE A 162 -15.78 -9.47 -0.95
CA ILE A 162 -17.04 -8.79 -1.20
C ILE A 162 -17.72 -9.44 -2.40
N LYS A 163 -19.03 -9.67 -2.34
CA LYS A 163 -19.79 -10.20 -3.48
C LYS A 163 -20.19 -9.07 -4.43
N CYS A 164 -19.81 -9.18 -5.70
CA CYS A 164 -20.14 -8.18 -6.71
C CYS A 164 -21.64 -8.21 -7.08
N ILE A 165 -22.30 -7.04 -7.11
CA ILE A 165 -23.71 -6.93 -7.49
C ILE A 165 -23.96 -7.18 -8.98
N ASN A 166 -22.95 -6.96 -9.83
CA ASN A 166 -23.08 -7.06 -11.28
C ASN A 166 -22.80 -8.47 -11.82
N CYS A 167 -21.69 -9.09 -11.39
CA CYS A 167 -21.30 -10.42 -11.87
C CYS A 167 -21.53 -11.53 -10.84
N HIS A 168 -21.94 -11.20 -9.62
CA HIS A 168 -22.18 -12.13 -8.50
C HIS A 168 -20.97 -12.98 -8.06
N GLN A 169 -19.77 -12.67 -8.54
CA GLN A 169 -18.51 -13.26 -8.09
C GLN A 169 -17.98 -12.53 -6.85
N ASN A 170 -17.29 -13.27 -5.97
CA ASN A 170 -16.53 -12.69 -4.88
C ASN A 170 -15.26 -12.02 -5.41
N PHE A 171 -14.90 -10.89 -4.83
CA PHE A 171 -13.69 -10.16 -5.14
C PHE A 171 -13.11 -9.52 -3.88
N THR A 172 -11.81 -9.28 -3.88
CA THR A 172 -11.14 -8.45 -2.86
C THR A 172 -10.80 -7.09 -3.43
N LEU A 173 -10.66 -6.06 -2.59
CA LEU A 173 -10.26 -4.73 -3.05
C LEU A 173 -8.88 -4.75 -3.74
N ALA A 174 -7.97 -5.62 -3.28
CA ALA A 174 -6.64 -5.81 -3.89
C ALA A 174 -6.73 -6.24 -5.37
N ASN A 175 -7.74 -7.03 -5.74
CA ASN A 175 -7.92 -7.53 -7.11
C ASN A 175 -8.92 -6.68 -7.93
N ASN A 176 -9.46 -5.59 -7.37
CA ASN A 176 -10.48 -4.77 -8.03
C ASN A 176 -9.87 -3.67 -8.93
N HIS A 177 -9.34 -4.06 -10.08
CA HIS A 177 -8.85 -3.13 -11.09
C HIS A 177 -9.89 -2.90 -12.21
N ASN A 178 -9.67 -1.86 -13.03
CA ASN A 178 -10.47 -1.68 -14.25
C ASN A 178 -10.22 -2.89 -15.16
N GLY A 179 -11.26 -3.64 -15.51
CA GLY A 179 -11.09 -4.90 -16.24
C GLY A 179 -11.46 -6.15 -15.45
N ALA A 180 -11.47 -6.09 -14.12
CA ALA A 180 -11.65 -7.26 -13.27
C ALA A 180 -13.07 -7.86 -13.36
N CYS A 181 -14.09 -7.02 -13.56
CA CYS A 181 -15.48 -7.46 -13.63
C CYS A 181 -15.98 -7.50 -15.07
N ALA A 182 -16.33 -8.70 -15.56
CA ALA A 182 -17.11 -8.90 -16.76
C ALA A 182 -18.56 -9.22 -16.39
N TYR A 183 -19.51 -8.41 -16.86
CA TYR A 183 -20.94 -8.58 -16.54
C TYR A 183 -21.84 -8.20 -17.72
N HIS A 184 -23.13 -8.53 -17.57
CA HIS A 184 -24.17 -8.16 -18.52
C HIS A 184 -25.13 -7.17 -17.83
N PRO A 185 -25.23 -5.90 -18.28
CA PRO A 185 -26.18 -4.93 -17.73
C PRO A 185 -27.63 -5.19 -18.19
N GLY A 186 -27.83 -6.08 -19.17
CA GLY A 186 -29.16 -6.48 -19.63
C GLY A 186 -29.79 -7.56 -18.75
N ARG A 187 -31.09 -7.79 -18.91
CA ARG A 187 -31.83 -8.87 -18.26
C ARG A 187 -31.69 -10.19 -19.03
N LEU A 188 -31.84 -11.31 -18.32
CA LEU A 188 -31.98 -12.64 -18.90
C LEU A 188 -33.33 -12.76 -19.61
N ASN A 189 -33.34 -13.29 -20.83
CA ASN A 189 -34.54 -13.57 -21.60
C ASN A 189 -34.45 -14.97 -22.24
N PHE A 190 -35.60 -15.54 -22.61
CA PHE A 190 -35.70 -16.88 -23.17
C PHE A 190 -36.23 -16.80 -24.62
N PHE A 191 -35.34 -17.06 -25.59
CA PHE A 191 -35.67 -17.22 -27.00
C PHE A 191 -34.61 -18.09 -27.68
N SER A 192 -33.52 -17.49 -28.17
CA SER A 192 -32.39 -18.22 -28.74
C SER A 192 -31.13 -17.33 -28.73
N CYS A 193 -30.06 -17.85 -28.13
CA CYS A 193 -28.74 -17.23 -28.11
C CYS A 193 -28.16 -17.15 -29.51
N ARG A 194 -27.74 -15.97 -29.97
CA ARG A 194 -27.11 -15.79 -31.29
C ARG A 194 -25.75 -16.47 -31.44
N GLY A 195 -25.14 -16.93 -30.35
CA GLY A 195 -23.86 -17.63 -30.36
C GLY A 195 -23.98 -19.15 -30.51
N CYS A 196 -24.90 -19.78 -29.78
CA CYS A 196 -25.00 -21.24 -29.69
C CYS A 196 -26.41 -21.81 -29.84
N GLY A 197 -27.43 -20.96 -30.06
CA GLY A 197 -28.81 -21.37 -30.22
C GLY A 197 -29.57 -21.67 -28.93
N LYS A 198 -28.91 -21.77 -27.77
CA LYS A 198 -29.54 -22.06 -26.46
C LYS A 198 -30.65 -21.08 -26.10
N ASP A 199 -31.67 -21.55 -25.38
CA ASP A 199 -32.89 -20.79 -25.10
C ASP A 199 -32.63 -19.52 -24.27
N ALA A 200 -31.69 -19.56 -23.33
CA ALA A 200 -31.41 -18.42 -22.45
C ALA A 200 -30.33 -17.48 -23.03
N TYR A 201 -30.57 -16.17 -23.02
CA TYR A 201 -29.60 -15.16 -23.45
C TYR A 201 -29.73 -13.83 -22.68
N MET A 202 -28.69 -13.00 -22.73
CA MET A 202 -28.69 -11.67 -22.11
C MET A 202 -29.05 -10.60 -23.14
N THR A 203 -30.05 -9.77 -22.82
CA THR A 203 -30.58 -8.72 -23.72
C THR A 203 -29.57 -7.65 -24.12
N CYS A 204 -28.47 -7.46 -23.38
CA CYS A 204 -27.43 -6.48 -23.76
C CYS A 204 -26.66 -6.86 -25.03
N CYS A 205 -26.56 -8.16 -25.34
CA CYS A 205 -25.66 -8.64 -26.41
C CYS A 205 -26.24 -9.81 -27.21
N ASN A 206 -27.42 -10.31 -26.85
CA ASN A 206 -28.08 -11.45 -27.49
C ASN A 206 -27.26 -12.75 -27.43
N LYS A 207 -26.41 -12.90 -26.39
CA LYS A 207 -25.59 -14.10 -26.14
C LYS A 207 -25.85 -14.64 -24.73
N CYS A 208 -25.68 -15.94 -24.55
CA CYS A 208 -25.75 -16.60 -23.24
C CYS A 208 -24.45 -16.42 -22.45
N THR A 209 -24.49 -16.71 -21.15
CA THR A 209 -23.34 -16.61 -20.23
C THR A 209 -22.20 -17.56 -20.59
N GLU A 210 -22.48 -18.68 -21.26
CA GLU A 210 -21.46 -19.61 -21.75
C GLU A 210 -20.74 -19.10 -23.00
N CYS A 211 -21.46 -18.45 -23.91
CA CYS A 211 -20.85 -17.85 -25.11
C CYS A 211 -20.06 -16.58 -24.78
N LEU A 212 -20.49 -15.82 -23.77
CA LEU A 212 -19.85 -14.59 -23.35
C LEU A 212 -20.10 -14.36 -21.86
N LYS A 213 -19.02 -14.38 -21.05
CA LYS A 213 -19.12 -14.17 -19.59
C LYS A 213 -19.73 -12.81 -19.22
N GLY A 214 -19.43 -11.76 -19.99
CA GLY A 214 -19.98 -10.42 -19.82
C GLY A 214 -19.79 -9.57 -21.08
N CYS A 215 -20.81 -8.80 -21.46
CA CYS A 215 -20.75 -7.87 -22.60
C CYS A 215 -20.14 -6.51 -22.24
N LYS A 216 -19.99 -6.21 -20.94
CA LYS A 216 -19.35 -5.01 -20.41
C LYS A 216 -18.25 -5.38 -19.43
N ILE A 217 -17.18 -4.60 -19.44
CA ILE A 217 -15.99 -4.79 -18.60
C ILE A 217 -15.82 -3.55 -17.73
N GLY A 218 -15.46 -3.74 -16.46
CA GLY A 218 -15.24 -2.65 -15.50
C GLY A 218 -14.64 -3.13 -14.18
N ARG A 219 -14.87 -2.35 -13.12
CA ARG A 219 -14.56 -2.73 -11.72
C ARG A 219 -15.71 -3.51 -11.11
N HIS A 220 -15.42 -4.36 -10.14
CA HIS A 220 -16.45 -4.96 -9.29
C HIS A 220 -17.09 -3.87 -8.41
N ILE A 221 -18.38 -4.02 -8.14
CA ILE A 221 -19.17 -3.13 -7.27
C ILE A 221 -19.81 -4.02 -6.21
N GLY A 222 -19.52 -3.76 -4.94
CA GLY A 222 -20.11 -4.47 -3.80
C GLY A 222 -21.34 -3.75 -3.28
N SER A 223 -22.24 -4.47 -2.60
CA SER A 223 -23.40 -3.87 -1.90
C SER A 223 -23.01 -3.04 -0.67
N SER A 224 -21.74 -3.13 -0.24
CA SER A 224 -21.21 -2.54 1.00
C SER A 224 -20.22 -1.39 0.77
N LEU A 225 -20.11 -0.89 -0.47
CA LEU A 225 -19.19 0.18 -0.87
C LEU A 225 -19.94 1.51 -1.08
#